data_AF-A0A939VSV0-F1
#
_entry.id   AF-A0A939VSV0-F1
#
_cell.length_a   1.000
_cell.length_b   1.000
_cell.length_c   1.000
_cell.angle_alpha   90.00
_cell.angle_beta   90.00
_cell.angle_gamma   90.00
#
_symmetry.space_group_name_H-M   'P 1'
#
loop_
_entity.id
_entity.type
_entity.pdbx_description
1 polymer ?
#
loop_
_entity_poly.entity_id
_entity_poly.type
_entity_poly.pdbx_seq_one_letter_code
_entity_poly.pdbx_strand_id
1 'polypeptide(L)'
;MNKSDAIRLVCYLTAFAFILFHPMRTIMRFSFPAEKGVEYRFPVTAYDPYDPMRGRYVRLNLSEMEKIRLPKKAKYSFFRDQYIFALLEKAPDGKTKIVDLLSERKEIPAGKHFLPVKYNWYNRDYDAKKKKYLKSGNHHVRLPFERFYLNERKAPEAEKMLQKRDSKAELIVIIYPDGIYRVHDLLINGKSARGL
;
A
#
# COMPACT_ATOMS: atom_id res chain seq x y z
N MET A 1 19.35 24.71 -41.72
CA MET A 1 19.02 24.66 -40.28
C MET A 1 20.20 25.26 -39.53
N ASN A 2 19.99 26.34 -38.77
CA ASN A 2 21.09 26.99 -38.06
C ASN A 2 21.58 26.08 -36.93
N LYS A 3 22.86 26.20 -36.54
CA LYS A 3 23.45 25.38 -35.46
C LYS A 3 22.63 25.45 -34.16
N SER A 4 22.06 26.62 -33.86
CA SER A 4 21.16 26.84 -32.73
C SER A 4 19.89 25.98 -32.80
N ASP A 5 19.31 25.82 -33.99
CA ASP A 5 18.06 25.09 -34.19
C ASP A 5 18.30 23.58 -34.11
N ALA A 6 19.44 23.12 -34.61
CA ALA A 6 19.87 21.74 -34.46
C ALA A 6 20.07 21.37 -32.98
N ILE A 7 20.71 22.24 -32.19
CA ILE A 7 20.89 22.02 -30.74
C ILE A 7 19.54 21.98 -30.03
N ARG A 8 18.64 22.92 -30.33
CA ARG A 8 17.28 22.94 -29.75
C ARG A 8 16.50 21.68 -30.08
N LEU A 9 16.55 21.22 -31.34
CA LEU A 9 15.89 19.99 -31.77
C LEU A 9 16.40 18.78 -30.98
N VAL A 10 17.72 18.64 -30.83
CA VAL A 10 18.31 17.55 -30.04
C VAL A 10 17.83 17.61 -28.58
N CYS A 11 17.81 18.79 -27.96
CA CYS A 11 17.28 18.95 -26.59
C CYS A 11 15.79 18.57 -26.48
N TYR A 12 14.97 18.90 -27.47
CA TYR A 12 13.55 18.49 -27.45
C TYR A 12 13.39 16.99 -27.62
N LEU A 13 14.14 16.36 -28.51
CA LEU A 13 14.10 14.91 -28.71
C LEU A 13 14.56 14.14 -27.48
N THR A 14 15.61 14.61 -26.80
CA THR A 14 16.08 13.97 -25.55
C THR A 14 15.05 14.12 -24.44
N ALA A 15 14.50 15.33 -24.23
CA ALA A 15 13.44 15.54 -23.23
C ALA A 15 12.21 14.67 -23.52
N PHE A 16 11.78 14.59 -24.78
CA PHE A 16 10.67 13.75 -25.20
C PHE A 16 10.95 12.25 -24.96
N ALA A 17 12.15 11.78 -25.27
CA ALA A 17 12.57 10.41 -24.99
C ALA A 17 12.51 10.09 -23.48
N PHE A 18 12.96 11.01 -22.62
CA PHE A 18 12.86 10.83 -21.16
C PHE A 18 11.40 10.79 -20.68
N ILE A 19 10.53 11.65 -21.22
CA ILE A 19 9.11 11.67 -20.88
C ILE A 19 8.42 10.36 -21.28
N LEU A 20 8.75 9.78 -22.44
CA LEU A 20 8.18 8.49 -22.88
C LEU A 20 8.80 7.30 -22.14
N PHE A 21 10.08 7.35 -21.80
CA PHE A 21 10.78 6.26 -21.14
C PHE A 21 10.17 5.92 -19.77
N HIS A 22 9.79 6.92 -18.98
CA HIS A 22 9.24 6.72 -17.65
C HIS A 22 7.92 5.89 -17.63
N PRO A 23 6.84 6.27 -18.35
CA PRO A 23 5.62 5.47 -18.41
C PRO A 23 5.86 4.12 -19.09
N MET A 24 6.68 4.05 -20.14
CA MET A 24 6.99 2.78 -20.82
C MET A 24 7.68 1.79 -19.87
N ARG A 25 8.69 2.23 -19.12
CA ARG A 25 9.35 1.42 -18.08
C ARG A 25 8.36 0.96 -17.01
N THR A 26 7.43 1.82 -16.62
CA THR A 26 6.40 1.49 -15.62
C THR A 26 5.45 0.41 -16.14
N ILE A 27 4.94 0.57 -17.37
CA ILE A 27 4.06 -0.41 -18.03
C ILE A 27 4.77 -1.76 -18.18
N MET A 28 6.03 -1.77 -18.59
CA MET A 28 6.80 -3.01 -18.73
C MET A 28 6.95 -3.75 -17.41
N ARG A 29 7.24 -3.05 -16.30
CA ARG A 29 7.35 -3.68 -14.96
C ARG A 29 6.04 -4.33 -14.51
N PHE A 30 4.89 -3.76 -14.89
CA PHE A 30 3.58 -4.33 -14.56
C PHE A 30 3.13 -5.44 -15.52
N SER A 31 3.43 -5.32 -16.81
CA SER A 31 2.96 -6.24 -17.84
C SER A 31 3.83 -7.50 -17.93
N PHE A 32 5.13 -7.33 -17.70
CA PHE A 32 6.14 -8.38 -17.77
C PHE A 32 7.02 -8.36 -16.52
N PRO A 33 6.45 -8.70 -15.35
CA PRO A 33 7.23 -8.77 -14.13
C PRO A 33 8.27 -9.89 -14.26
N ALA A 34 9.53 -9.60 -13.90
CA ALA A 34 10.62 -10.58 -13.95
C ALA A 34 10.35 -11.78 -13.03
N GLU A 35 9.65 -11.54 -11.92
CA GLU A 35 9.25 -12.55 -10.95
C GLU A 35 7.75 -12.45 -10.69
N LYS A 36 7.08 -13.60 -10.49
CA LYS A 36 5.66 -13.62 -10.16
C LYS A 36 5.44 -12.94 -8.81
N GLY A 37 4.52 -11.98 -8.77
CA GLY A 37 4.08 -11.38 -7.52
C GLY A 37 3.30 -12.38 -6.66
N VAL A 38 3.36 -12.18 -5.35
CA VAL A 38 2.66 -13.01 -4.36
C VAL A 38 1.42 -12.28 -3.86
N GLU A 39 0.31 -13.00 -3.74
CA GLU A 39 -0.94 -12.47 -3.18
C GLU A 39 -0.85 -12.33 -1.67
N TYR A 40 -1.24 -11.17 -1.18
CA TYR A 40 -1.34 -10.78 0.22
C TYR A 40 -2.77 -10.32 0.51
N ARG A 41 -3.34 -10.74 1.64
CA ARG A 41 -4.72 -10.43 2.05
C ARG A 41 -4.72 -9.41 3.20
N PHE A 42 -5.08 -8.18 2.92
CA PHE A 42 -5.14 -7.12 3.91
C PHE A 42 -6.56 -7.03 4.48
N PRO A 43 -6.77 -7.24 5.79
CA PRO A 43 -8.09 -7.04 6.39
C PRO A 43 -8.49 -5.56 6.27
N VAL A 44 -9.71 -5.33 5.82
CA VAL A 44 -10.28 -4.00 5.63
C VAL A 44 -11.54 -3.89 6.46
N THR A 45 -11.71 -2.77 7.13
CA THR A 45 -13.00 -2.37 7.71
C THR A 45 -13.70 -1.39 6.77
N ALA A 46 -15.02 -1.43 6.74
CA ALA A 46 -15.79 -0.55 5.89
C ALA A 46 -15.79 0.88 6.45
N TYR A 47 -15.48 1.86 5.60
CA TYR A 47 -15.65 3.28 5.90
C TYR A 47 -15.79 4.08 4.61
N ASP A 48 -16.97 4.61 4.29
CA ASP A 48 -17.10 5.96 3.73
C ASP A 48 -18.57 6.43 3.60
N PRO A 49 -18.83 7.73 3.80
CA PRO A 49 -19.92 8.47 3.14
C PRO A 49 -19.63 8.74 1.64
N TYR A 50 -20.69 8.65 0.82
CA TYR A 50 -20.70 8.80 -0.64
C TYR A 50 -20.18 10.16 -1.18
N ASP A 51 -19.30 10.15 -2.20
CA ASP A 51 -18.85 11.34 -2.95
C ASP A 51 -19.34 11.28 -4.42
N PRO A 52 -20.34 12.09 -4.83
CA PRO A 52 -20.92 12.04 -6.17
C PRO A 52 -20.00 12.49 -7.32
N MET A 53 -18.91 13.21 -7.05
CA MET A 53 -18.14 13.91 -8.11
C MET A 53 -16.89 13.16 -8.59
N ARG A 54 -16.53 12.03 -7.97
CA ARG A 54 -15.21 11.39 -8.19
C ARG A 54 -15.25 9.97 -8.79
N GLY A 55 -16.39 9.59 -9.36
CA GLY A 55 -16.65 8.20 -9.77
C GLY A 55 -16.80 7.26 -8.57
N ARG A 56 -17.39 6.09 -8.76
CA ARG A 56 -17.62 5.17 -7.63
C ARG A 56 -16.37 4.32 -7.34
N TYR A 57 -15.77 4.54 -6.18
CA TYR A 57 -14.74 3.71 -5.60
C TYR A 57 -15.14 3.34 -4.17
N VAL A 58 -14.70 2.16 -3.72
CA VAL A 58 -14.83 1.78 -2.32
C VAL A 58 -13.62 2.31 -1.58
N ARG A 59 -13.82 3.22 -0.63
CA ARG A 59 -12.75 3.62 0.29
C ARG A 59 -12.51 2.52 1.31
N LEU A 60 -11.23 2.27 1.56
CA LEU A 60 -10.78 1.17 2.41
C LEU A 60 -10.27 1.74 3.72
N ASN A 61 -10.76 1.22 4.84
CA ASN A 61 -10.16 1.50 6.14
C ASN A 61 -9.20 0.38 6.52
N LEU A 62 -7.91 0.72 6.55
CA LEU A 62 -6.82 -0.19 6.89
C LEU A 62 -6.20 0.16 8.26
N SER A 63 -6.91 0.90 9.12
CA SER A 63 -6.39 1.42 10.40
C SER A 63 -5.76 0.33 11.27
N GLU A 64 -6.27 -0.90 11.22
CA GLU A 64 -5.69 -2.05 11.94
C GLU A 64 -4.30 -2.42 11.43
N MET A 65 -4.10 -2.40 10.11
CA MET A 65 -2.81 -2.69 9.48
C MET A 65 -1.84 -1.51 9.55
N GLU A 66 -2.37 -0.30 9.62
CA GLU A 66 -1.60 0.93 9.79
C GLU A 66 -1.03 1.10 11.20
N LYS A 67 -1.54 0.34 12.18
CA LYS A 67 -1.04 0.32 13.57
C LYS A 67 -0.19 -0.93 13.81
N ILE A 68 1.12 -0.75 13.86
CA ILE A 68 2.10 -1.85 13.94
C ILE A 68 2.75 -1.89 15.32
N ARG A 69 2.68 -3.04 15.98
CA ARG A 69 3.39 -3.30 17.23
C ARG A 69 4.54 -4.27 16.95
N LEU A 70 5.77 -3.73 16.96
CA LEU A 70 6.97 -4.54 16.72
C LEU A 70 7.36 -5.31 18.00
N PRO A 71 7.81 -6.58 17.89
CA PRO A 71 8.20 -7.39 19.04
C PRO A 71 9.50 -6.88 19.68
N LYS A 72 10.35 -6.20 18.90
CA LYS A 72 11.58 -5.55 19.36
C LYS A 72 11.47 -4.05 19.11
N LYS A 73 12.20 -3.26 19.89
CA LYS A 73 12.31 -1.81 19.66
C LYS A 73 12.81 -1.60 18.22
N ALA A 74 12.13 -0.72 17.47
CA ALA A 74 12.59 -0.34 16.14
C ALA A 74 14.06 0.10 16.22
N LYS A 75 14.88 -0.45 15.33
CA LYS A 75 16.31 -0.12 15.24
C LYS A 75 16.53 1.35 14.86
N TYR A 76 15.54 1.94 14.19
CA TYR A 76 15.60 3.29 13.63
C TYR A 76 14.64 4.27 14.30
N SER A 77 15.04 5.53 14.30
CA SER A 77 14.16 6.66 14.54
C SER A 77 13.60 7.11 13.20
N PHE A 78 12.30 6.90 12.99
CA PHE A 78 11.62 7.31 11.77
C PHE A 78 11.07 8.73 11.89
N PHE A 79 11.12 9.49 10.80
CA PHE A 79 10.54 10.82 10.70
C PHE A 79 9.16 10.77 10.05
N ARG A 80 8.27 11.69 10.44
CA ARG A 80 6.93 11.81 9.85
C ARG A 80 7.04 12.02 8.33
N ASP A 81 6.13 11.40 7.58
CA ASP A 81 6.00 11.39 6.12
C ASP A 81 7.20 10.79 5.36
N GLN A 82 8.18 10.25 6.07
CA GLN A 82 9.28 9.51 5.47
C GLN A 82 8.78 8.21 4.83
N TYR A 83 9.24 7.92 3.61
CA TYR A 83 9.04 6.59 3.02
C TYR A 83 9.95 5.57 3.70
N ILE A 84 9.35 4.49 4.19
CA ILE A 84 10.01 3.35 4.82
C ILE A 84 9.49 2.06 4.20
N PHE A 85 10.17 0.95 4.46
CA PHE A 85 9.82 -0.36 3.92
C PHE A 85 9.17 -1.23 5.00
N ALA A 86 7.92 -1.61 4.80
CA ALA A 86 7.20 -2.56 5.65
C ALA A 86 7.47 -3.98 5.16
N LEU A 87 8.06 -4.82 6.02
CA LEU A 87 8.33 -6.23 5.72
C LEU A 87 7.05 -7.06 5.93
N LEU A 88 6.69 -7.88 4.94
CA LEU A 88 5.41 -8.58 4.91
C LEU A 88 5.57 -10.09 5.04
N GLU A 89 4.76 -10.69 5.91
CA GLU A 89 4.61 -12.14 6.02
C GLU A 89 3.15 -12.55 6.02
N LYS A 90 2.90 -13.80 5.63
CA LYS A 90 1.58 -14.41 5.74
C LYS A 90 1.45 -15.02 7.13
N ALA A 91 0.46 -14.56 7.88
CA ALA A 91 0.09 -15.16 9.14
C ALA A 91 -0.56 -16.55 8.90
N PRO A 92 -0.63 -17.42 9.92
CA PRO A 92 -1.21 -18.76 9.80
C PRO A 92 -2.69 -18.78 9.35
N ASP A 93 -3.41 -17.68 9.58
CA ASP A 93 -4.79 -17.47 9.11
C ASP A 93 -4.89 -17.06 7.63
N GLY A 94 -3.75 -16.95 6.93
CA GLY A 94 -3.66 -16.53 5.53
C GLY A 94 -3.70 -15.02 5.32
N LYS A 95 -3.79 -14.21 6.39
CA LYS A 95 -3.79 -12.75 6.30
C LYS A 95 -2.37 -12.19 6.27
N THR A 96 -2.26 -10.97 5.76
CA THR A 96 -1.00 -10.23 5.75
C THR A 96 -0.69 -9.70 7.14
N LYS A 97 0.55 -9.87 7.57
CA LYS A 97 1.09 -9.26 8.78
C LYS A 97 2.36 -8.48 8.44
N ILE A 98 2.45 -7.25 8.96
CA ILE A 98 3.68 -6.47 8.92
C ILE A 98 4.54 -6.92 10.10
N VAL A 99 5.73 -7.44 9.80
CA VAL A 99 6.63 -8.02 10.82
C VAL A 99 7.74 -7.07 11.25
N ASP A 100 8.17 -6.19 10.35
CA ASP A 100 9.23 -5.23 10.62
C ASP A 100 9.10 -3.96 9.77
N LEU A 101 9.79 -2.91 10.20
CA LEU A 101 9.89 -1.62 9.50
C LEU A 101 11.37 -1.29 9.29
N LEU A 102 11.76 -1.08 8.04
CA LEU A 102 13.15 -0.82 7.64
C LEU A 102 13.28 0.55 6.99
N SER A 103 14.34 1.28 7.31
CA SER A 103 14.62 2.59 6.71
C SER A 103 15.23 2.47 5.32
N GLU A 104 16.06 1.44 5.10
CA GLU A 104 16.86 1.28 3.89
C GLU A 104 16.51 0.00 3.15
N ARG A 105 16.50 0.09 1.81
CA ARG A 105 16.19 -1.05 0.95
C ARG A 105 17.19 -2.19 1.07
N LYS A 106 18.47 -1.89 1.33
CA LYS A 106 19.56 -2.87 1.42
C LYS A 106 19.40 -3.85 2.58
N GLU A 107 18.60 -3.49 3.58
CA GLU A 107 18.38 -4.29 4.79
C GLU A 107 17.26 -5.32 4.63
N ILE A 108 16.55 -5.27 3.51
CA ILE A 108 15.46 -6.19 3.23
C ILE A 108 16.07 -7.58 2.97
N PRO A 109 15.68 -8.61 3.75
CA PRO A 109 16.22 -9.95 3.54
C PRO A 109 15.85 -10.48 2.15
N ALA A 110 16.81 -11.18 1.51
CA ALA A 110 16.60 -11.76 0.19
C ALA A 110 15.38 -12.71 0.18
N GLY A 111 14.55 -12.61 -0.86
CA GLY A 111 13.34 -13.44 -1.01
C GLY A 111 12.14 -13.02 -0.14
N LYS A 112 12.26 -11.96 0.68
CA LYS A 112 11.11 -11.42 1.43
C LYS A 112 10.42 -10.31 0.63
N HIS A 113 9.10 -10.28 0.71
CA HIS A 113 8.30 -9.20 0.13
C HIS A 113 8.19 -8.04 1.09
N PHE A 114 8.15 -6.84 0.52
CA PHE A 114 8.04 -5.61 1.27
C PHE A 114 7.12 -4.64 0.54
N LEU A 115 6.66 -3.64 1.27
CA LEU A 115 5.81 -2.58 0.74
C LEU A 115 6.36 -1.22 1.17
N PRO A 116 6.65 -0.29 0.25
CA PRO A 116 6.96 1.08 0.61
C PRO A 116 5.71 1.75 1.21
N VAL A 117 5.84 2.27 2.42
CA VAL A 117 4.77 2.93 3.19
C VAL A 117 5.25 4.28 3.70
N LYS A 118 4.34 5.22 3.96
CA LYS A 118 4.70 6.49 4.61
C LYS A 118 4.63 6.32 6.12
N TYR A 119 5.67 6.71 6.83
CA TYR A 119 5.65 6.75 8.28
C TYR A 119 4.82 7.94 8.77
N ASN A 120 4.01 7.75 9.82
CA ASN A 120 3.18 8.82 10.37
C ASN A 120 3.69 9.28 11.74
N TRP A 121 3.66 8.39 12.74
CA TRP A 121 4.11 8.70 14.10
C TRP A 121 4.27 7.43 14.96
N TYR A 122 4.78 7.58 16.18
CA TYR A 122 4.90 6.51 17.17
C TYR A 122 4.15 6.87 18.46
N ASN A 123 3.26 5.98 18.90
CA ASN A 123 2.57 6.09 20.18
C ASN A 123 3.27 5.25 21.23
N ARG A 124 3.73 5.84 22.34
CA ARG A 124 4.28 5.07 23.47
C ARG A 124 3.15 4.57 24.36
N ASP A 125 3.24 3.33 24.83
CA ASP A 125 2.33 2.85 25.84
C ASP A 125 2.57 3.60 27.17
N TYR A 126 1.51 3.94 27.89
CA TYR A 126 1.58 4.62 29.19
C TYR A 126 1.13 3.68 30.30
N ASP A 127 1.99 3.45 31.29
CA ASP A 127 1.64 2.73 32.52
C ASP A 127 1.07 3.71 33.53
N ALA A 128 -0.26 3.71 33.67
CA ALA A 128 -0.98 4.59 34.60
C ALA A 128 -0.62 4.34 36.07
N LYS A 129 -0.27 3.10 36.45
CA LYS A 129 0.09 2.76 37.84
C LYS A 129 1.46 3.33 38.20
N LYS A 130 2.42 3.20 37.30
CA LYS A 130 3.79 3.73 37.48
C LYS A 130 3.92 5.20 37.07
N LYS A 131 2.86 5.80 36.51
CA LYS A 131 2.83 7.14 35.90
C LYS A 131 3.98 7.39 34.92
N LYS A 132 4.36 6.37 34.14
CA LYS A 132 5.54 6.39 33.26
C LYS A 132 5.23 5.80 31.89
N TYR A 133 5.86 6.36 30.86
CA TYR A 133 5.83 5.77 29.51
C TYR A 133 6.71 4.53 29.46
N LEU A 134 6.19 3.47 28.85
CA LEU A 134 6.92 2.25 28.56
C LEU A 134 7.81 2.44 27.34
N LYS A 135 8.79 1.55 27.19
CA LYS A 135 9.63 1.49 25.99
C LYS A 135 8.90 0.88 24.78
N SER A 136 7.76 0.22 25.02
CA SER A 136 6.87 -0.33 24.00
C SER A 136 5.86 0.70 23.50
N GLY A 137 5.30 0.44 22.33
CA GLY A 137 4.37 1.34 21.67
C GLY A 137 3.94 0.83 20.32
N ASN A 138 3.19 1.64 19.59
CA ASN A 138 2.68 1.32 18.26
C ASN A 138 3.21 2.33 17.24
N HIS A 139 3.79 1.84 16.15
CA HIS A 139 4.11 2.64 14.98
C HIS A 139 2.87 2.80 14.12
N HIS A 140 2.64 4.01 13.65
CA HIS A 140 1.58 4.33 12.71
C HIS A 140 2.20 4.62 11.35
N VAL A 141 1.73 3.90 10.33
CA VAL A 141 2.13 4.07 8.93
C VAL A 141 0.89 4.34 8.08
N ARG A 142 1.07 4.83 6.86
CA ARG A 142 0.02 4.97 5.86
C ARG A 142 0.32 4.03 4.70
N LEU A 143 -0.60 3.12 4.43
CA LEU A 143 -0.48 2.21 3.29
C LEU A 143 -0.66 2.98 1.98
N PRO A 144 0.00 2.56 0.89
CA PRO A 144 -0.04 3.30 -0.37
C PRO A 144 -1.35 3.12 -1.15
N PHE A 145 -2.28 2.30 -0.64
CA PHE A 145 -3.60 2.05 -1.21
C PHE A 145 -4.67 2.30 -0.16
N GLU A 146 -5.57 3.25 -0.44
CA GLU A 146 -6.71 3.61 0.42
C GLU A 146 -8.06 3.44 -0.31
N ARG A 147 -8.02 3.06 -1.59
CA ARG A 147 -9.18 3.02 -2.48
C ARG A 147 -9.16 1.77 -3.34
N PHE A 148 -10.33 1.20 -3.56
CA PHE A 148 -10.58 0.13 -4.52
C PHE A 148 -11.54 0.64 -5.60
N TYR A 149 -11.04 0.75 -6.83
CA TYR A 149 -11.83 1.17 -7.97
C TYR A 149 -12.66 0.00 -8.51
N LEU A 150 -13.95 0.23 -8.68
CA LEU A 150 -14.91 -0.76 -9.18
C LEU A 150 -15.80 -0.13 -10.25
N ASN A 151 -16.40 -0.97 -11.10
CA ASN A 151 -17.40 -0.50 -12.05
C ASN A 151 -18.58 0.18 -11.33
N GLU A 152 -19.06 1.30 -11.85
CA GLU A 152 -20.12 2.12 -11.23
C GLU A 152 -21.44 1.39 -10.98
N ARG A 153 -21.71 0.33 -11.75
CA ARG A 153 -22.89 -0.53 -11.59
C ARG A 153 -22.74 -1.48 -10.39
N LYS A 154 -21.52 -1.93 -10.10
CA LYS A 154 -21.22 -2.92 -9.05
C LYS A 154 -20.86 -2.27 -7.71
N ALA A 155 -20.32 -1.06 -7.74
CA ALA A 155 -19.91 -0.31 -6.55
C ALA A 155 -21.01 -0.15 -5.48
N PRO A 156 -22.27 0.18 -5.82
CA PRO A 156 -23.33 0.31 -4.80
C PRO A 156 -23.61 -0.99 -4.05
N GLU A 157 -23.50 -2.13 -4.73
CA GLU A 157 -23.73 -3.42 -4.10
C GLU A 157 -22.57 -3.77 -3.16
N ALA A 158 -21.33 -3.59 -3.62
CA ALA A 158 -20.15 -3.77 -2.79
C ALA A 158 -20.19 -2.88 -1.54
N GLU A 159 -20.55 -1.60 -1.68
CA GLU A 159 -20.73 -0.66 -0.57
C GLU A 159 -21.81 -1.13 0.41
N LYS A 160 -22.99 -1.55 -0.09
CA LYS A 160 -24.07 -2.09 0.76
C LYS A 160 -23.62 -3.33 1.53
N MET A 161 -22.84 -4.21 0.92
CA MET A 161 -22.31 -5.40 1.59
C MET A 161 -21.30 -5.04 2.68
N LEU A 162 -20.47 -4.01 2.45
CA LEU A 162 -19.48 -3.49 3.40
C LEU A 162 -20.11 -2.74 4.57
N GLN A 163 -21.19 -1.98 4.34
CA GLN A 163 -21.88 -1.24 5.41
C GLN A 163 -22.52 -2.14 6.47
N LYS A 164 -22.68 -3.44 6.21
CA LYS A 164 -23.17 -4.38 7.23
C LYS A 164 -22.15 -4.51 8.35
N ARG A 165 -22.63 -4.40 9.60
CA ARG A 165 -21.80 -4.44 10.82
C ARG A 165 -20.90 -5.67 10.93
N ASP A 166 -21.38 -6.82 10.44
CA ASP A 166 -20.66 -8.09 10.49
C ASP A 166 -19.88 -8.39 9.20
N SER A 167 -19.76 -7.41 8.28
CA SER A 167 -19.03 -7.61 7.04
C SER A 167 -17.55 -7.85 7.32
N LYS A 168 -17.02 -8.92 6.73
CA LYS A 168 -15.58 -9.22 6.73
C LYS A 168 -15.06 -8.91 5.34
N ALA A 169 -14.19 -7.91 5.25
CA ALA A 169 -13.60 -7.53 3.99
C ALA A 169 -12.08 -7.76 3.99
N GLU A 170 -11.57 -8.25 2.87
CA GLU A 170 -10.15 -8.49 2.66
C GLU A 170 -9.75 -7.94 1.29
N LEU A 171 -8.82 -6.99 1.27
CA LEU A 171 -8.21 -6.50 0.06
C LEU A 171 -7.10 -7.46 -0.39
N ILE A 172 -7.24 -7.97 -1.61
CA ILE A 172 -6.22 -8.79 -2.25
C ILE A 172 -5.26 -7.87 -3.00
N VAL A 173 -4.00 -7.89 -2.58
CA VAL A 173 -2.93 -7.11 -3.21
C VAL A 173 -1.84 -8.08 -3.63
N ILE A 174 -1.44 -8.00 -4.90
CA ILE A 174 -0.30 -8.73 -5.43
C ILE A 174 0.93 -7.86 -5.21
N ILE A 175 1.94 -8.39 -4.52
CA ILE A 175 3.17 -7.68 -4.18
C ILE A 175 4.33 -8.38 -4.88
N TYR A 176 5.11 -7.59 -5.61
CA TYR A 176 6.26 -8.06 -6.36
C TYR A 176 7.53 -7.95 -5.50
N PRO A 177 8.57 -8.75 -5.80
CA PRO A 177 9.84 -8.75 -5.05
C PRO A 177 10.57 -7.40 -5.03
N ASP A 178 10.26 -6.50 -5.96
CA ASP A 178 10.84 -5.16 -6.03
C ASP A 178 10.05 -4.10 -5.25
N GLY A 179 9.00 -4.50 -4.53
CA GLY A 179 8.13 -3.64 -3.73
C GLY A 179 7.03 -2.95 -4.52
N ILE A 180 6.92 -3.20 -5.83
CA ILE A 180 5.73 -2.82 -6.60
C ILE A 180 4.54 -3.64 -6.10
N TYR A 181 3.36 -3.03 -6.15
CA TYR A 181 2.13 -3.72 -5.80
C TYR A 181 1.03 -3.45 -6.84
N ARG A 182 0.08 -4.36 -6.91
CA ARG A 182 -1.16 -4.22 -7.69
C ARG A 182 -2.34 -4.59 -6.81
N VAL A 183 -3.28 -3.66 -6.63
CA VAL A 183 -4.57 -3.96 -5.99
C VAL A 183 -5.37 -4.84 -6.94
N HIS A 184 -5.53 -6.11 -6.57
CA HIS A 184 -6.08 -7.15 -7.44
C HIS A 184 -7.59 -7.27 -7.28
N ASP A 185 -8.08 -7.39 -6.05
CA ASP A 185 -9.51 -7.59 -5.78
C ASP A 185 -9.88 -7.16 -4.36
N LEU A 186 -11.17 -7.07 -4.09
CA LEU A 186 -11.75 -6.86 -2.77
C LEU A 186 -12.74 -8.00 -2.50
N LEU A 187 -12.44 -8.83 -1.50
CA LEU A 187 -13.34 -9.88 -1.04
C LEU A 187 -14.23 -9.34 0.06
N ILE A 188 -15.54 -9.46 -0.08
CA ILE A 188 -16.53 -9.09 0.93
C ILE A 188 -17.31 -10.35 1.29
N ASN A 189 -17.16 -10.82 2.53
CA ASN A 189 -17.69 -12.10 3.02
C ASN A 189 -17.29 -13.28 2.10
N GLY A 190 -16.05 -13.27 1.59
CA GLY A 190 -15.51 -14.29 0.70
C GLY A 190 -15.94 -14.16 -0.78
N LYS A 191 -16.82 -13.21 -1.13
CA LYS A 191 -17.23 -12.94 -2.52
C LYS A 191 -16.40 -11.82 -3.13
N SER A 192 -15.97 -12.01 -4.37
CA SER A 192 -15.26 -10.96 -5.14
C SER A 192 -16.19 -9.80 -5.47
N ALA A 193 -15.79 -8.58 -5.12
CA ALA A 193 -16.51 -7.36 -5.48
C ALA A 193 -16.53 -7.14 -7.00
N ARG A 194 -15.53 -7.64 -7.73
CA ARG A 194 -15.51 -7.61 -9.21
C ARG A 194 -16.48 -8.61 -9.84
N GLY A 195 -16.81 -9.68 -9.13
CA GLY A 195 -17.75 -10.73 -9.56
C GLY A 195 -19.23 -10.45 -9.29
N LEU A 196 -19.56 -9.35 -8.59
CA LEU A 196 -20.93 -8.90 -8.35
C LEU A 196 -21.67 -8.51 -9.64
#